data_AF-A0A9P5A479-F1
#
_entry.id   AF-A0A9P5A479-F1
#
_cell.length_a   1.000
_cell.length_b   1.000
_cell.length_c   1.000
_cell.angle_alpha   90.00
_cell.angle_beta   90.00
_cell.angle_gamma   90.00
#
_symmetry.space_group_name_H-M   'P 1'
#
loop_
_entity.id
_entity.type
_entity.pdbx_description
1 polymer ?
#
loop_
_entity_poly.entity_id
_entity_poly.type
_entity_poly.pdbx_seq_one_letter_code
_entity_poly.pdbx_strand_id
1 'polypeptide(L)'
;MDEHGLQEGLTKSGLVLGDALTKRAIVTESDYHNWVSILEAGNAEGRRLRPTVVFTGDCLQEQWFPERFPYWGYDVSETGWANQAVCLKWLRETFLPSTKPKNPLHWRLLIVDGFAGHISVQFRFMALFHKVQILYLPPHSSHVTQPFDVGVFSPAKSAFKRLAKKYAAFNATGPIHKQRFIEIYKEATDIAITSRNIRAGFKGAGIWPISLEKALGKVVAPSNPPAENPAPGTPQHQRISSQTIPYTPKEGNELIDQIRKLQSAQKGYERDLRNLAMKTAEELEEIRRAKELKIEKEDRKRKRQAEKQESREKNDTIVVADESRS
;
A
#
# COMPACT_ATOMS: atom_id res chain seq x y z
N MET A 1 -12.33 18.37 -1.78
CA MET A 1 -10.95 17.85 -1.68
C MET A 1 -11.07 16.35 -1.67
N ASP A 2 -10.07 15.68 -2.22
CA ASP A 2 -10.04 14.23 -2.30
C ASP A 2 -8.60 13.72 -2.36
N GLU A 3 -8.38 12.46 -1.98
CA GLU A 3 -7.09 11.80 -2.00
C GLU A 3 -7.04 10.70 -3.06
N HIS A 4 -5.89 10.55 -3.70
CA HIS A 4 -5.65 9.44 -4.60
C HIS A 4 -4.21 8.93 -4.47
N GLY A 5 -4.05 7.61 -4.44
CA GLY A 5 -2.75 6.94 -4.47
C GLY A 5 -2.27 6.56 -5.88
N LEU A 6 -1.01 6.84 -6.19
CA LEU A 6 -0.28 6.36 -7.37
C LEU A 6 0.96 5.58 -6.95
N GLN A 7 1.34 4.59 -7.76
CA GLN A 7 2.54 3.79 -7.49
C GLN A 7 3.78 4.45 -8.11
N GLU A 8 4.82 4.63 -7.30
CA GLU A 8 6.19 4.93 -7.76
C GLU A 8 6.68 3.77 -8.63
N GLY A 9 7.41 4.06 -9.71
CA GLY A 9 7.99 2.99 -10.53
C GLY A 9 6.98 2.20 -11.37
N LEU A 10 5.73 2.67 -11.51
CA LEU A 10 4.76 2.02 -12.39
C LEU A 10 5.33 1.89 -13.81
N THR A 11 5.64 0.66 -14.17
CA THR A 11 6.20 0.28 -15.46
C THR A 11 5.20 -0.71 -16.08
N LYS A 12 4.81 -0.46 -17.32
CA LYS A 12 3.88 -1.32 -18.05
C LYS A 12 4.47 -1.67 -19.39
N SER A 13 3.99 -2.78 -19.92
CA SER A 13 4.30 -3.24 -21.27
C SER A 13 4.07 -2.15 -22.32
N GLY A 14 5.08 -1.97 -23.15
CA GLY A 14 5.14 -1.02 -24.25
C GLY A 14 5.61 -1.69 -25.55
N LEU A 15 5.53 -0.97 -26.66
CA LEU A 15 6.10 -1.41 -27.93
C LEU A 15 7.62 -1.32 -27.84
N VAL A 16 8.33 -2.39 -28.20
CA VAL A 16 9.80 -2.43 -28.23
C VAL A 16 10.26 -2.83 -29.62
N LEU A 17 11.35 -2.24 -30.09
CA LEU A 17 12.06 -2.75 -31.27
C LEU A 17 12.95 -3.91 -30.79
N GLY A 18 12.75 -5.08 -31.38
CA GLY A 18 13.57 -6.26 -31.16
C GLY A 18 14.17 -6.74 -32.48
N ASP A 19 15.26 -7.51 -32.38
CA ASP A 19 15.78 -8.25 -33.52
C ASP A 19 14.72 -9.26 -34.02
N ALA A 20 14.74 -9.60 -35.31
CA ALA A 20 13.79 -10.53 -35.93
C ALA A 20 13.78 -11.92 -35.25
N LEU A 21 14.88 -12.29 -34.59
CA LEU A 21 15.01 -13.53 -33.82
C LEU A 21 14.39 -13.46 -32.41
N THR A 22 14.09 -12.26 -31.91
CA THR A 22 13.58 -12.05 -30.55
C THR A 22 12.05 -12.10 -30.55
N LYS A 23 11.51 -13.31 -30.33
CA LYS A 23 10.04 -13.55 -30.35
C LYS A 23 9.28 -12.93 -29.18
N ARG A 24 9.97 -12.54 -28.10
CA ARG A 24 9.36 -12.06 -26.84
C ARG A 24 10.29 -11.06 -26.19
N ALA A 25 9.73 -9.95 -25.69
CA ALA A 25 10.42 -9.03 -24.81
C ALA A 25 9.81 -9.11 -23.42
N ILE A 26 10.67 -9.22 -22.40
CA ILE A 26 10.25 -9.23 -21.01
C ILE A 26 10.14 -7.78 -20.55
N VAL A 27 8.96 -7.43 -20.04
CA VAL A 27 8.75 -6.15 -19.38
C VAL A 27 9.05 -6.41 -17.92
N THR A 28 10.22 -5.97 -17.47
CA THR A 28 10.56 -6.01 -16.05
C THR A 28 9.82 -4.88 -15.37
N GLU A 29 8.92 -5.23 -14.46
CA GLU A 29 8.36 -4.24 -13.55
C GLU A 29 9.46 -3.80 -12.60
N SER A 30 9.54 -2.51 -12.31
CA SER A 30 10.43 -2.01 -11.26
C SER A 30 10.02 -2.63 -9.92
N ASP A 31 10.96 -3.25 -9.21
CA ASP A 31 10.76 -3.76 -7.84
C ASP A 31 10.41 -2.65 -6.83
N TYR A 32 10.57 -1.39 -7.24
CA TYR A 32 10.14 -0.22 -6.50
C TYR A 32 8.62 -0.05 -6.62
N HIS A 33 7.89 -0.42 -5.56
CA HIS A 33 6.42 -0.44 -5.50
C HIS A 33 5.82 0.52 -4.46
N ASN A 34 6.58 1.55 -4.06
CA ASN A 34 6.11 2.51 -3.05
C ASN A 34 4.89 3.28 -3.54
N TRP A 35 3.98 3.60 -2.63
CA TRP A 35 2.79 4.39 -2.93
C TRP A 35 3.02 5.87 -2.60
N VAL A 36 2.53 6.73 -3.48
CA VAL A 36 2.45 8.17 -3.28
C VAL A 36 0.99 8.54 -3.12
N SER A 37 0.64 9.15 -1.99
CA SER A 37 -0.66 9.79 -1.83
C SER A 37 -0.61 11.23 -2.33
N ILE A 38 -1.66 11.66 -3.03
CA ILE A 38 -1.81 13.05 -3.48
C ILE A 38 -3.14 13.59 -2.98
N LEU A 39 -3.06 14.70 -2.25
CA LEU A 39 -4.22 15.49 -1.85
C LEU A 39 -4.51 16.53 -2.92
N GLU A 40 -5.63 16.37 -3.61
CA GLU A 40 -6.09 17.26 -4.68
C GLU A 40 -7.35 18.03 -4.25
N ALA A 41 -7.46 19.26 -4.71
CA ALA A 41 -8.62 20.08 -4.43
C ALA A 41 -8.93 21.06 -5.56
N GLY A 42 -10.20 21.41 -5.68
CA GLY A 42 -10.68 22.37 -6.65
C GLY A 42 -12.06 22.88 -6.27
N ASN A 43 -12.53 23.88 -7.00
CA ASN A 43 -13.84 24.48 -6.79
C ASN A 43 -14.78 24.28 -7.99
N ALA A 44 -16.05 24.61 -7.77
CA ALA A 44 -17.11 24.45 -8.75
C ALA A 44 -16.95 25.32 -10.01
N GLU A 45 -16.12 26.37 -9.96
CA GLU A 45 -15.79 27.22 -11.13
C GLU A 45 -14.76 26.54 -12.06
N GLY A 46 -14.14 25.45 -11.60
CA GLY A 46 -13.10 24.74 -12.32
C GLY A 46 -11.69 25.18 -11.96
N ARG A 47 -11.50 25.91 -10.85
CA ARG A 47 -10.16 26.25 -10.36
C ARG A 47 -9.59 25.07 -9.58
N ARG A 48 -8.42 24.59 -9.98
CA ARG A 48 -7.60 23.63 -9.22
C ARG A 48 -6.78 24.40 -8.16
N LEU A 49 -6.65 23.84 -6.97
CA LEU A 49 -5.69 24.28 -5.96
C LEU A 49 -4.35 23.57 -6.19
N ARG A 50 -3.28 24.08 -5.59
CA ARG A 50 -2.01 23.34 -5.61
C ARG A 50 -2.17 21.98 -4.89
N PRO A 51 -1.68 20.87 -5.46
CA PRO A 51 -1.70 19.59 -4.77
C PRO A 51 -0.71 19.53 -3.61
N THR A 52 -0.92 18.58 -2.71
CA THR A 52 0.12 18.11 -1.78
C THR A 52 0.46 16.66 -2.08
N VAL A 53 1.73 16.39 -2.36
CA VAL A 53 2.27 15.06 -2.65
C VAL A 53 2.91 14.49 -1.38
N VAL A 54 2.56 13.27 -1.01
CA VAL A 54 3.01 12.58 0.20
C VAL A 54 3.82 11.37 -0.22
N PHE A 55 5.13 11.41 0.02
CA PHE A 55 6.03 10.30 -0.29
C PHE A 55 6.20 9.37 0.90
N THR A 56 6.49 8.10 0.63
CA THR A 56 6.97 7.17 1.67
C THR A 56 8.36 7.61 2.16
N GLY A 57 8.52 7.81 3.46
CA GLY A 57 9.80 8.09 4.13
C GLY A 57 9.66 8.88 5.45
N ASP A 58 10.78 9.13 6.12
CA ASP A 58 10.81 9.80 7.43
C ASP A 58 10.95 11.32 7.32
N CYS A 59 11.70 11.80 6.32
CA CYS A 59 11.91 13.21 6.04
C CYS A 59 12.06 13.44 4.53
N LEU A 60 11.75 14.66 4.08
CA LEU A 60 12.00 15.05 2.70
C LEU A 60 13.51 15.14 2.46
N GLN A 61 13.97 14.52 1.38
CA GLN A 61 15.38 14.55 0.98
C GLN A 61 15.53 15.35 -0.32
N GLU A 62 16.57 16.18 -0.39
CA GLU A 62 16.83 17.04 -1.56
C GLU A 62 16.95 16.23 -2.86
N GLN A 63 17.59 15.06 -2.80
CA GLN A 63 17.75 14.14 -3.92
C GLN A 63 16.42 13.62 -4.51
N TRP A 64 15.28 13.78 -3.85
CA TRP A 64 13.98 13.37 -4.39
C TRP A 64 13.42 14.37 -5.40
N PHE A 65 14.00 15.56 -5.48
CA PHE A 65 13.54 16.65 -6.32
C PHE A 65 14.51 16.87 -7.49
N PRO A 66 13.99 17.02 -8.73
CA PRO A 66 14.81 17.48 -9.83
C PRO A 66 15.19 18.95 -9.62
N GLU A 67 16.16 19.47 -10.39
CA GLU A 67 16.62 20.87 -10.28
C GLU A 67 15.46 21.88 -10.41
N ARG A 68 14.47 21.55 -11.22
CA ARG A 68 13.24 22.33 -11.37
C ARG A 68 12.03 21.45 -11.13
N PHE A 69 11.26 21.77 -10.09
CA PHE A 69 10.03 21.06 -9.76
C PHE A 69 8.87 22.02 -9.52
N PRO A 70 7.62 21.56 -9.65
CA PRO A 70 6.45 22.41 -9.47
C PRO A 70 6.31 22.91 -8.03
N TYR A 71 5.78 24.12 -7.88
CA TYR A 71 5.41 24.68 -6.58
C TYR A 71 4.15 23.99 -6.02
N TRP A 72 4.36 22.85 -5.36
CA TRP A 72 3.35 22.03 -4.69
C TRP A 72 3.65 21.94 -3.20
N GLY A 73 2.68 21.41 -2.43
CA GLY A 73 2.99 20.89 -1.11
C GLY A 73 3.72 19.56 -1.26
N TYR A 74 4.78 19.35 -0.48
CA TYR A 74 5.44 18.06 -0.37
C TYR A 74 5.49 17.67 1.10
N ASP A 75 5.20 16.41 1.36
CA ASP A 75 5.20 15.84 2.71
C ASP A 75 5.63 14.38 2.67
N VAL A 76 5.80 13.80 3.85
CA VAL A 76 6.16 12.39 3.98
C VAL A 76 5.32 11.69 5.02
N SER A 77 5.20 10.38 4.87
CA SER A 77 4.77 9.48 5.95
C SER A 77 5.51 8.15 5.81
N GLU A 78 5.67 7.42 6.91
CA GLU A 78 6.37 6.12 6.93
C GLU A 78 5.78 5.13 5.92
N THR A 79 4.48 5.24 5.62
CA THR A 79 3.76 4.33 4.73
C THR A 79 3.43 4.93 3.37
N GLY A 80 3.67 6.23 3.16
CA GLY A 80 3.25 6.98 1.98
C GLY A 80 1.76 7.39 1.96
N TRP A 81 0.95 6.90 2.90
CA TRP A 81 -0.45 7.30 3.04
C TRP A 81 -0.59 8.66 3.69
N ALA A 82 -1.59 9.46 3.29
CA ALA A 82 -1.94 10.65 4.03
C ALA A 82 -2.50 10.25 5.41
N ASN A 83 -2.13 11.00 6.43
CA ASN A 83 -2.63 10.80 7.79
C ASN A 83 -3.23 12.12 8.32
N GLN A 84 -3.69 12.10 9.57
CA GLN A 84 -4.28 13.26 10.22
C GLN A 84 -3.33 14.47 10.24
N ALA A 85 -2.04 14.27 10.50
CA ALA A 85 -1.05 15.35 10.56
C ALA A 85 -0.85 15.98 9.18
N VAL A 86 -0.70 15.16 8.15
CA VAL A 86 -0.60 15.60 6.74
C VAL A 86 -1.85 16.40 6.34
N CYS A 87 -3.05 15.91 6.68
CA CYS A 87 -4.30 16.61 6.40
C CYS A 87 -4.38 17.98 7.08
N LEU A 88 -4.01 18.06 8.36
CA LEU A 88 -4.00 19.32 9.10
C LEU A 88 -2.98 20.32 8.54
N LYS A 89 -1.79 19.83 8.16
CA LYS A 89 -0.76 20.63 7.51
C LYS A 89 -1.24 21.14 6.14
N TRP A 90 -1.86 20.28 5.34
CA TRP A 90 -2.49 20.66 4.07
C TRP A 90 -3.54 21.75 4.26
N LEU A 91 -4.41 21.64 5.27
CA LEU A 91 -5.41 22.66 5.57
C LEU A 91 -4.74 24.01 5.84
N ARG A 92 -3.75 24.02 6.75
CA ARG A 92 -3.04 25.22 7.19
C ARG A 92 -2.23 25.87 6.07
N GLU A 93 -1.46 25.07 5.35
CA GLU A 93 -0.43 25.58 4.44
C GLU A 93 -0.98 25.75 3.03
N THR A 94 -1.86 24.87 2.57
CA THR A 94 -2.36 24.86 1.20
C THR A 94 -3.77 25.44 1.08
N PHE A 95 -4.75 24.89 1.78
CA PHE A 95 -6.15 25.28 1.58
C PHE A 95 -6.45 26.70 2.04
N LEU A 96 -6.10 27.05 3.29
CA LEU A 96 -6.44 28.34 3.88
C LEU A 96 -5.82 29.53 3.12
N PRO A 97 -4.53 29.50 2.72
CA PRO A 97 -3.94 30.59 1.94
C PRO A 97 -4.51 30.65 0.52
N SER A 98 -4.69 29.50 -0.13
CA SER A 98 -5.14 29.42 -1.54
C SER A 98 -6.61 29.80 -1.75
N THR A 99 -7.39 29.89 -0.68
CA THR A 99 -8.83 30.20 -0.70
C THR A 99 -9.18 31.43 0.13
N LYS A 100 -8.19 32.24 0.54
CA LYS A 100 -8.45 33.42 1.36
C LYS A 100 -9.47 34.34 0.67
N PRO A 101 -10.63 34.62 1.29
CA PRO A 101 -11.64 35.46 0.68
C PRO A 101 -11.18 36.91 0.67
N LYS A 102 -11.66 37.70 -0.32
CA LYS A 102 -11.43 39.16 -0.34
C LYS A 102 -12.00 39.84 0.91
N ASN A 103 -13.20 39.41 1.33
CA ASN A 103 -13.82 39.83 2.58
C ASN A 103 -13.59 38.76 3.66
N PRO A 104 -12.89 39.06 4.77
CA PRO A 104 -12.67 38.13 5.89
C PRO A 104 -13.95 37.64 6.59
N LEU A 105 -15.11 38.24 6.31
CA LEU A 105 -16.40 37.79 6.82
C LEU A 105 -17.00 36.63 6.02
N HIS A 106 -16.55 36.41 4.78
CA HIS A 106 -17.14 35.39 3.93
C HIS A 106 -16.73 33.98 4.36
N TRP A 107 -17.73 33.12 4.43
CA TRP A 107 -17.56 31.70 4.71
C TRP A 107 -17.16 30.93 3.45
N ARG A 108 -16.49 29.80 3.66
CA ARG A 108 -16.10 28.85 2.61
C ARG A 108 -16.64 27.48 2.96
N LEU A 109 -17.06 26.73 1.93
CA LEU A 109 -17.48 25.34 2.09
C LEU A 109 -16.35 24.42 1.64
N LEU A 110 -15.89 23.54 2.51
CA LEU A 110 -14.95 22.47 2.21
C LEU A 110 -15.70 21.14 2.22
N ILE A 111 -15.84 20.53 1.04
CA ILE A 111 -16.45 19.21 0.86
C ILE A 111 -15.34 18.15 0.88
N VAL A 112 -15.46 17.16 1.76
CA VAL A 112 -14.50 16.06 1.97
C VAL A 112 -15.24 14.74 2.16
N ASP A 113 -14.55 13.62 1.97
CA ASP A 113 -15.06 12.31 2.32
C ASP A 113 -14.97 12.04 3.84
N GLY A 114 -15.40 10.86 4.25
CA GLY A 114 -15.39 10.42 5.66
C GLY A 114 -14.03 9.94 6.17
N PHE A 115 -12.91 10.30 5.53
CA PHE A 115 -11.59 9.85 5.98
C PHE A 115 -11.26 10.35 7.39
N ALA A 116 -10.71 9.47 8.23
CA ALA A 116 -10.44 9.74 9.64
C ALA A 116 -9.55 10.99 9.86
N GLY A 117 -8.63 11.28 8.94
CA GLY A 117 -7.79 12.48 9.00
C GLY A 117 -8.58 13.79 8.96
N HIS A 118 -9.70 13.84 8.24
CA HIS A 118 -10.58 15.02 8.14
C HIS A 118 -11.51 15.16 9.35
N ILE A 119 -11.75 14.08 10.08
CA ILE A 119 -12.66 14.02 11.23
C ILE A 119 -11.93 14.38 12.55
N SER A 120 -10.65 14.72 12.51
CA SER A 120 -9.95 15.11 13.73
C SER A 120 -10.47 16.43 14.31
N VAL A 121 -10.46 16.52 15.64
CA VAL A 121 -10.88 17.73 16.37
C VAL A 121 -10.06 18.95 15.94
N GLN A 122 -8.75 18.78 15.80
CA GLN A 122 -7.84 19.84 15.39
C GLN A 122 -8.14 20.36 13.98
N PHE A 123 -8.41 19.45 13.03
CA PHE A 123 -8.78 19.84 11.66
C PHE A 123 -10.08 20.62 11.63
N ARG A 124 -11.13 20.14 12.31
CA ARG A 124 -12.42 20.83 12.38
C ARG A 124 -12.33 22.18 13.08
N PHE A 125 -11.60 22.25 14.20
CA PHE A 125 -11.42 23.49 14.94
C PHE A 125 -10.67 24.53 14.10
N MET A 126 -9.58 24.12 13.45
CA MET A 126 -8.81 24.99 12.55
C MET A 126 -9.66 25.52 11.39
N ALA A 127 -10.48 24.66 10.78
CA ALA A 127 -11.40 25.04 9.71
C ALA A 127 -12.44 26.06 10.20
N LEU A 128 -13.11 25.76 11.32
CA LEU A 128 -14.14 26.63 11.91
C LEU A 128 -13.58 28.00 12.30
N PHE A 129 -12.41 28.02 12.95
CA PHE A 129 -11.74 29.26 13.34
C PHE A 129 -11.47 30.19 12.14
N HIS A 130 -11.22 29.59 10.96
CA HIS A 130 -11.02 30.31 9.71
C HIS A 130 -12.29 30.43 8.85
N LYS A 131 -13.49 30.27 9.42
CA LYS A 131 -14.79 30.37 8.70
C LYS A 131 -14.88 29.42 7.50
N VAL A 132 -14.38 28.21 7.68
CA VAL A 132 -14.52 27.11 6.72
C VAL A 132 -15.51 26.11 7.31
N GLN A 133 -16.69 26.03 6.71
CA GLN A 133 -17.65 24.99 7.02
C GLN A 133 -17.24 23.71 6.31
N ILE A 134 -17.12 22.61 7.05
CA ILE A 134 -16.85 21.30 6.47
C ILE A 134 -18.18 20.59 6.21
N LEU A 135 -18.30 19.98 5.03
CA LEU A 135 -19.39 19.09 4.65
C LEU A 135 -18.80 17.72 4.30
N TYR A 136 -19.29 16.70 4.98
CA TYR A 136 -18.86 15.31 4.74
C TYR A 136 -19.80 14.65 3.75
N LEU A 137 -19.23 13.99 2.74
CA LEU A 137 -20.00 13.18 1.81
C LEU A 137 -20.52 11.91 2.51
N PRO A 138 -21.70 11.38 2.10
CA PRO A 138 -22.21 10.13 2.64
C PRO A 138 -21.20 8.98 2.46
N PRO A 139 -21.10 8.04 3.42
CA PRO A 139 -20.19 6.91 3.31
C PRO A 139 -20.51 6.07 2.07
N HIS A 140 -19.48 5.45 1.49
CA HIS A 140 -19.55 4.60 0.28
C HIS A 140 -20.19 5.26 -0.95
N SER A 141 -20.25 6.59 -0.99
CA SER A 141 -20.88 7.32 -2.10
C SER A 141 -19.91 8.05 -3.03
N SER A 142 -18.58 7.91 -2.86
CA SER A 142 -17.58 8.72 -3.59
C SER A 142 -17.73 8.64 -5.12
N HIS A 143 -17.97 7.43 -5.66
CA HIS A 143 -18.25 7.21 -7.09
C HIS A 143 -19.46 7.98 -7.65
N VAL A 144 -20.32 8.51 -6.77
CA VAL A 144 -21.50 9.31 -7.11
C VAL A 144 -21.32 10.77 -6.71
N THR A 145 -20.89 11.04 -5.48
CA THR A 145 -20.99 12.35 -4.84
C THR A 145 -19.67 13.11 -4.78
N GLN A 146 -18.52 12.47 -5.00
CA GLN A 146 -17.20 13.10 -4.96
C GLN A 146 -16.81 13.60 -6.36
N PRO A 147 -16.76 14.93 -6.61
CA PRO A 147 -16.45 15.48 -7.93
C PRO A 147 -15.14 14.98 -8.54
N PHE A 148 -14.12 14.75 -7.72
CA PHE A 148 -12.81 14.34 -8.21
C PHE A 148 -12.81 12.89 -8.70
N ASP A 149 -13.44 11.98 -7.98
CA ASP A 149 -13.70 10.61 -8.43
C ASP A 149 -14.58 10.57 -9.70
N VAL A 150 -15.65 11.37 -9.74
CA VAL A 150 -16.63 11.35 -10.84
C VAL A 150 -16.03 11.81 -12.17
N GLY A 151 -15.14 12.79 -12.18
CA GLY A 151 -14.72 13.46 -13.42
C GLY A 151 -13.25 13.77 -13.59
N VAL A 152 -12.41 13.62 -12.56
CA VAL A 152 -11.04 14.16 -12.57
C VAL A 152 -9.98 13.06 -12.48
N PHE A 153 -10.14 12.14 -11.52
CA PHE A 153 -9.10 11.17 -11.19
C PHE A 153 -8.95 10.07 -12.23
N SER A 154 -10.02 9.60 -12.86
CA SER A 154 -9.91 8.58 -13.91
C SER A 154 -9.06 9.07 -15.11
N PRO A 155 -9.33 10.26 -15.70
CA PRO A 155 -8.45 10.86 -16.71
C PRO A 155 -7.01 11.07 -16.23
N ALA A 156 -6.81 11.56 -14.99
CA ALA A 156 -5.47 11.82 -14.45
C ALA A 156 -4.65 10.53 -14.29
N LYS A 157 -5.26 9.47 -13.73
CA LYS A 157 -4.65 8.14 -13.62
C LYS A 157 -4.31 7.57 -14.99
N SER A 158 -5.20 7.74 -15.97
CA SER A 158 -4.95 7.26 -17.34
C SER A 158 -3.78 7.98 -18.01
N ALA A 159 -3.74 9.32 -17.90
CA ALA A 159 -2.64 10.14 -18.41
C ALA A 159 -1.30 9.79 -17.74
N PHE A 160 -1.29 9.67 -16.41
CA PHE A 160 -0.12 9.25 -15.64
C PHE A 160 0.39 7.88 -16.10
N LYS A 161 -0.50 6.88 -16.17
CA LYS A 161 -0.16 5.52 -16.64
C LYS A 161 0.45 5.53 -18.04
N ARG A 162 -0.10 6.34 -18.96
CA ARG A 162 0.41 6.46 -20.32
C ARG A 162 1.80 7.09 -20.37
N LEU A 163 2.04 8.12 -19.57
CA LEU A 163 3.31 8.84 -19.53
C LEU A 163 4.40 8.06 -18.80
N ALA A 164 4.05 7.37 -17.72
CA ALA A 164 4.97 6.52 -16.96
C ALA A 164 5.63 5.42 -17.82
N LYS A 165 4.93 4.93 -18.85
CA LYS A 165 5.50 3.99 -19.83
C LYS A 165 6.77 4.51 -20.52
N LYS A 166 6.89 5.82 -20.75
CA LYS A 166 8.08 6.41 -21.40
C LYS A 166 9.31 6.34 -20.50
N TYR A 167 9.11 6.24 -19.19
CA TYR A 167 10.16 6.28 -18.17
C TYR A 167 10.48 4.90 -17.58
N ALA A 168 9.97 3.83 -18.20
CA ALA A 168 10.32 2.46 -17.89
C ALA A 168 11.77 2.20 -18.33
N ALA A 169 12.72 2.46 -17.44
CA ALA A 169 14.14 2.17 -17.65
C ALA A 169 14.64 1.27 -16.52
N PHE A 170 15.48 0.30 -16.89
CA PHE A 170 15.91 -0.83 -16.06
C PHE A 170 16.73 -0.48 -14.81
N ASN A 171 17.23 0.76 -14.65
CA ASN A 171 18.27 1.11 -13.66
C ASN A 171 17.98 2.39 -12.84
N ALA A 172 16.72 2.70 -12.54
CA ALA A 172 16.42 3.86 -11.68
C ALA A 172 16.53 3.51 -10.18
N THR A 173 17.17 4.39 -9.40
CA THR A 173 17.21 4.30 -7.94
C THR A 173 15.97 4.96 -7.33
N GLY A 174 15.69 4.72 -6.04
CA GLY A 174 14.54 5.32 -5.34
C GLY A 174 14.38 6.84 -5.53
N PRO A 175 15.43 7.66 -5.35
CA PRO A 175 15.37 9.10 -5.61
C PRO A 175 14.97 9.45 -7.04
N ILE A 176 15.51 8.75 -8.05
CA ILE A 176 15.18 8.96 -9.46
C ILE A 176 13.70 8.65 -9.74
N HIS A 177 13.14 7.63 -9.07
CA HIS A 177 11.71 7.32 -9.20
C HIS A 177 10.82 8.45 -8.67
N LYS A 178 11.19 9.10 -7.56
CA LYS A 178 10.45 10.25 -7.01
C LYS A 178 10.57 11.49 -7.89
N GLN A 179 11.76 11.77 -8.45
CA GLN A 179 11.93 12.86 -9.41
C GLN A 179 11.05 12.66 -10.65
N ARG A 180 11.14 11.49 -11.26
CA ARG A 180 10.30 11.12 -12.43
C ARG A 180 8.82 11.16 -12.09
N PHE A 181 8.44 10.70 -10.90
CA PHE A 181 7.06 10.78 -10.45
C PHE A 181 6.53 12.21 -10.50
N ILE A 182 7.29 13.18 -9.97
CA ILE A 182 6.92 14.60 -9.96
C ILE A 182 6.71 15.12 -11.39
N GLU A 183 7.65 14.84 -12.28
CA GLU A 183 7.60 15.26 -13.69
C GLU A 183 6.40 14.66 -14.42
N ILE A 184 6.22 13.34 -14.32
CA ILE A 184 5.13 12.60 -14.96
C ILE A 184 3.78 13.07 -14.41
N TYR A 185 3.67 13.24 -13.09
CA TYR A 185 2.44 13.69 -12.46
C TYR A 185 2.10 15.13 -12.86
N LYS A 186 3.10 15.99 -13.04
CA LYS A 186 2.89 17.35 -13.54
C LYS A 186 2.28 17.32 -14.93
N GLU A 187 2.92 16.63 -15.87
CA GLU A 187 2.44 16.52 -17.24
C GLU A 187 1.05 15.85 -17.30
N ALA A 188 0.85 14.77 -16.54
CA ALA A 188 -0.43 14.07 -16.48
C ALA A 188 -1.56 14.97 -15.99
N THR A 189 -1.32 15.75 -14.94
CA THR A 189 -2.36 16.61 -14.36
C THR A 189 -2.60 17.88 -15.17
N ASP A 190 -1.63 18.39 -15.92
CA ASP A 190 -1.84 19.47 -16.89
C ASP A 190 -2.80 19.04 -18.01
N ILE A 191 -2.70 17.78 -18.45
CA ILE A 191 -3.58 17.20 -19.47
C ILE A 191 -4.98 16.92 -18.90
N ALA A 192 -5.05 16.37 -17.68
CA ALA A 192 -6.27 15.75 -17.16
C ALA A 192 -7.05 16.60 -16.16
N ILE A 193 -6.39 17.35 -15.27
CA ILE A 193 -7.05 18.15 -14.23
C ILE A 193 -7.32 19.56 -14.77
N THR A 194 -8.09 19.61 -15.85
CA THR A 194 -8.50 20.86 -16.52
C THR A 194 -9.71 21.47 -15.83
N SER A 195 -9.91 22.78 -16.01
CA SER A 195 -11.13 23.44 -15.51
C SER A 195 -12.41 22.84 -16.06
N ARG A 196 -12.37 22.32 -17.29
CA ARG A 196 -13.50 21.59 -17.89
C ARG A 196 -13.81 20.32 -17.11
N ASN A 197 -12.80 19.49 -16.80
CA ASN A 197 -13.00 18.23 -16.10
C ASN A 197 -13.42 18.44 -14.65
N ILE A 198 -12.87 19.45 -13.97
CA ILE A 198 -13.33 19.81 -12.62
C ILE A 198 -14.81 20.20 -12.64
N ARG A 199 -15.20 21.14 -13.52
CA ARG A 199 -16.62 21.54 -13.66
C ARG A 199 -17.53 20.36 -14.01
N ALA A 200 -17.07 19.47 -14.89
CA ALA A 200 -17.80 18.25 -15.25
C ALA A 200 -17.98 17.31 -14.04
N GLY A 201 -16.94 17.15 -13.21
CA GLY A 201 -17.00 16.40 -11.95
C GLY A 201 -18.05 16.96 -11.00
N PHE A 202 -18.03 18.29 -10.75
CA PHE A 202 -19.03 18.95 -9.88
C PHE A 202 -20.46 18.82 -10.43
N LYS A 203 -20.63 18.98 -11.75
CA LYS A 203 -21.93 18.82 -12.43
C LYS A 203 -22.41 17.36 -12.42
N GLY A 204 -21.50 16.41 -12.54
CA GLY A 204 -21.78 14.98 -12.55
C GLY A 204 -22.10 14.42 -11.17
N ALA A 205 -21.55 15.04 -10.12
CA ALA A 205 -21.86 14.74 -8.72
C ALA A 205 -23.16 15.41 -8.22
N GLY A 206 -23.76 16.29 -9.02
CA GLY A 206 -24.96 17.04 -8.63
C GLY A 206 -24.71 18.11 -7.56
N ILE A 207 -23.45 18.44 -7.26
CA ILE A 207 -23.07 19.48 -6.28
C ILE A 207 -23.19 20.87 -6.90
N TRP A 208 -22.72 21.04 -8.14
CA TRP A 208 -22.82 22.33 -8.83
C TRP A 208 -22.96 22.20 -10.36
N PRO A 209 -24.05 22.73 -10.95
CA PRO A 209 -25.25 23.24 -10.28
C PRO A 209 -25.90 22.17 -9.39
N ILE A 210 -26.55 22.60 -8.31
CA ILE A 210 -27.21 21.69 -7.36
C ILE A 210 -28.30 20.90 -8.10
N SER A 211 -28.22 19.57 -8.07
CA SER A 211 -29.18 18.68 -8.71
C SER A 211 -29.28 17.36 -7.94
N LEU A 212 -30.38 17.22 -7.22
CA LEU A 212 -30.67 16.01 -6.46
C LEU A 212 -30.90 14.81 -7.37
N GLU A 213 -31.54 15.01 -8.53
CA GLU A 213 -31.75 13.96 -9.53
C GLU A 213 -30.43 13.34 -10.01
N LYS A 214 -29.38 14.14 -10.21
CA LYS A 214 -28.07 13.60 -10.61
C LYS A 214 -27.37 12.84 -9.50
N ALA A 215 -27.50 13.34 -8.27
CA ALA A 215 -26.93 12.68 -7.10
C ALA A 215 -27.66 11.37 -6.78
N LEU A 216 -28.99 11.36 -6.85
CA LEU A 216 -29.83 10.21 -6.50
C LEU A 216 -30.09 9.26 -7.66
N GLY A 217 -30.12 9.72 -8.91
CA GLY A 217 -30.43 8.88 -10.07
C GLY A 217 -29.42 7.75 -10.30
N LYS A 218 -28.20 7.88 -9.78
CA LYS A 218 -27.19 6.81 -9.76
C LYS A 218 -27.35 5.83 -8.59
N VAL A 219 -28.04 6.24 -7.53
CA VAL A 219 -28.31 5.44 -6.31
C VAL A 219 -29.67 4.74 -6.41
N VAL A 220 -30.63 5.36 -7.12
CA VAL A 220 -32.02 4.95 -7.31
C VAL A 220 -32.26 4.42 -8.73
N ALA A 221 -31.23 3.87 -9.39
CA ALA A 221 -31.55 2.89 -10.42
C ALA A 221 -32.34 1.79 -9.68
N PRO A 222 -33.58 1.45 -10.09
CA PRO A 222 -34.18 0.21 -9.64
C PRO A 222 -33.11 -0.82 -9.95
N SER A 223 -32.61 -1.48 -8.90
CA SER A 223 -32.02 -2.77 -9.13
C SER A 223 -33.08 -3.53 -9.91
N ASN A 224 -32.90 -3.66 -11.23
CA ASN A 224 -33.20 -4.96 -11.81
C ASN A 224 -32.60 -5.92 -10.79
N PRO A 225 -33.40 -6.77 -10.12
CA PRO A 225 -32.82 -7.77 -9.24
C PRO A 225 -31.67 -8.35 -10.05
N PRO A 226 -30.42 -8.28 -9.53
CA PRO A 226 -29.23 -8.57 -10.34
C PRO A 226 -29.55 -9.86 -11.08
N ALA A 227 -29.68 -9.76 -12.41
CA ALA A 227 -30.29 -10.80 -13.25
C ALA A 227 -29.82 -12.12 -12.70
N GLU A 228 -30.71 -12.95 -12.12
CA GLU A 228 -30.37 -14.03 -11.20
C GLU A 228 -29.07 -14.69 -11.68
N ASN A 229 -27.96 -14.14 -11.19
CA ASN A 229 -26.67 -14.73 -11.45
C ASN A 229 -26.82 -15.92 -10.56
N PRO A 230 -26.87 -17.16 -11.10
CA PRO A 230 -27.02 -18.35 -10.29
C PRO A 230 -26.07 -18.13 -9.11
N ALA A 231 -26.67 -18.00 -7.91
CA ALA A 231 -26.04 -17.40 -6.74
C ALA A 231 -24.58 -17.81 -6.76
N PRO A 232 -23.58 -16.88 -6.76
CA PRO A 232 -22.20 -17.19 -7.10
C PRO A 232 -21.93 -18.46 -6.36
N GLY A 233 -21.90 -19.58 -7.09
CA GLY A 233 -22.02 -20.86 -6.44
C GLY A 233 -20.85 -20.81 -5.52
N THR A 234 -21.08 -20.71 -4.20
CA THR A 234 -20.02 -20.88 -3.21
C THR A 234 -19.27 -22.01 -3.83
N PRO A 235 -18.01 -21.82 -4.31
CA PRO A 235 -17.37 -22.83 -5.12
C PRO A 235 -17.69 -24.05 -4.33
N GLN A 236 -18.48 -24.97 -4.92
CA GLN A 236 -18.71 -26.19 -4.21
C GLN A 236 -17.27 -26.63 -4.16
N HIS A 237 -16.64 -26.38 -3.00
CA HIS A 237 -15.65 -27.22 -2.45
C HIS A 237 -16.40 -28.50 -2.70
N GLN A 238 -15.96 -29.21 -3.75
CA GLN A 238 -15.97 -30.64 -3.71
C GLN A 238 -15.61 -30.84 -2.26
N ARG A 239 -16.60 -31.26 -1.47
CA ARG A 239 -16.31 -31.81 -0.17
C ARG A 239 -15.35 -32.86 -0.61
N ILE A 240 -14.07 -32.54 -0.50
CA ILE A 240 -13.03 -33.46 -0.81
C ILE A 240 -13.33 -34.40 0.33
N SER A 241 -14.04 -35.48 0.02
CA SER A 241 -14.08 -36.65 0.86
C SER A 241 -12.69 -37.26 0.75
N SER A 242 -11.64 -36.44 0.91
CA SER A 242 -10.34 -36.93 1.23
C SER A 242 -10.53 -37.37 2.66
N GLN A 243 -10.46 -38.67 2.85
CA GLN A 243 -10.23 -39.30 4.15
C GLN A 243 -8.87 -38.87 4.76
N THR A 244 -8.25 -37.82 4.22
CA THR A 244 -6.91 -37.35 4.51
C THR A 244 -7.05 -35.91 4.97
N ILE A 245 -7.18 -35.74 6.29
CA ILE A 245 -7.12 -34.44 6.94
C ILE A 245 -5.64 -34.03 6.90
N PRO A 246 -5.27 -32.88 6.28
CA PRO A 246 -3.89 -32.43 6.28
C PRO A 246 -3.47 -32.11 7.72
N TYR A 247 -2.36 -32.69 8.15
CA TYR A 247 -1.77 -32.45 9.47
C TYR A 247 -0.43 -31.73 9.30
N THR A 248 -0.02 -30.94 10.29
CA THR A 248 1.27 -30.24 10.27
C THR A 248 2.42 -31.26 10.28
N PRO A 249 3.20 -31.38 9.19
CA PRO A 249 4.29 -32.36 9.10
C PRO A 249 5.40 -32.02 10.09
N LYS A 250 5.95 -33.04 10.76
CA LYS A 250 7.05 -32.87 11.72
C LYS A 250 8.38 -33.30 11.12
N GLU A 251 8.35 -34.11 10.06
CA GLU A 251 9.52 -34.59 9.34
C GLU A 251 9.38 -34.33 7.82
N GLY A 252 10.51 -34.15 7.12
CA GLY A 252 10.51 -33.90 5.67
C GLY A 252 9.84 -35.02 4.88
N ASN A 253 9.98 -36.26 5.35
CA ASN A 253 9.41 -37.47 4.77
C ASN A 253 7.87 -37.42 4.74
N GLU A 254 7.26 -36.88 5.80
CA GLU A 254 5.81 -36.75 5.95
C GLU A 254 5.24 -35.68 5.02
N LEU A 255 5.97 -34.59 4.82
CA LEU A 255 5.61 -33.53 3.89
C LEU A 255 5.64 -34.04 2.42
N ILE A 256 6.67 -34.81 2.07
CA ILE A 256 6.80 -35.43 0.74
C ILE A 256 5.65 -36.42 0.49
N ASP A 257 5.27 -37.23 1.48
CA ASP A 257 4.19 -38.22 1.34
C ASP A 257 2.80 -37.56 1.24
N GLN A 258 2.54 -36.48 2.00
CA GLN A 258 1.31 -35.69 1.86
C GLN A 258 1.19 -35.06 0.48
N ILE A 259 2.28 -34.52 -0.07
CA ILE A 259 2.25 -33.84 -1.37
C ILE A 259 2.11 -34.85 -2.51
N ARG A 260 2.70 -36.04 -2.40
CA ARG A 260 2.49 -37.14 -3.36
C ARG A 260 1.01 -37.57 -3.41
N LYS A 261 0.33 -37.60 -2.25
CA LYS A 261 -1.11 -37.89 -2.15
C LYS A 261 -1.99 -36.76 -2.71
N LEU A 262 -1.51 -35.51 -2.68
CA LEU A 262 -2.20 -34.36 -3.27
C LEU A 262 -1.99 -34.29 -4.81
N GLN A 263 -0.82 -34.69 -5.29
CA GLN A 263 -0.49 -34.73 -6.73
C GLN A 263 -1.33 -35.77 -7.49
N SER A 264 -1.61 -36.92 -6.90
CA SER A 264 -2.50 -37.93 -7.52
C SER A 264 -3.95 -37.47 -7.65
N ALA A 265 -4.34 -36.39 -6.95
CA ALA A 265 -5.69 -35.83 -6.97
C ALA A 265 -5.88 -34.65 -7.96
N GLN A 266 -4.82 -34.01 -8.48
CA GLN A 266 -4.92 -32.83 -9.36
C GLN A 266 -3.91 -32.85 -10.53
N LYS A 267 -4.41 -33.14 -11.74
CA LYS A 267 -3.62 -33.32 -12.98
C LYS A 267 -3.00 -32.06 -13.62
N GLY A 268 -2.88 -30.93 -12.91
CA GLY A 268 -2.55 -29.64 -13.54
C GLY A 268 -1.24 -28.94 -13.12
N TYR A 269 -0.71 -29.23 -11.93
CA TYR A 269 0.37 -28.42 -11.30
C TYR A 269 1.49 -29.26 -10.70
N GLU A 270 1.75 -30.43 -11.29
CA GLU A 270 2.54 -31.51 -10.68
C GLU A 270 4.01 -31.16 -10.42
N ARG A 271 4.67 -30.44 -11.34
CA ARG A 271 6.12 -30.21 -11.30
C ARG A 271 6.55 -29.12 -10.32
N ASP A 272 5.82 -28.00 -10.30
CA ASP A 272 6.18 -26.86 -9.44
C ASP A 272 5.85 -27.14 -7.98
N LEU A 273 4.72 -27.80 -7.71
CA LEU A 273 4.38 -28.28 -6.36
C LEU A 273 5.41 -29.29 -5.84
N ARG A 274 5.93 -30.18 -6.71
CA ARG A 274 6.98 -31.13 -6.32
C ARG A 274 8.29 -30.43 -5.97
N ASN A 275 8.70 -29.44 -6.75
CA ASN A 275 9.93 -28.71 -6.52
C ASN A 275 9.86 -27.88 -5.23
N LEU A 276 8.71 -27.25 -4.98
CA LEU A 276 8.46 -26.50 -3.75
C LEU A 276 8.49 -27.43 -2.53
N ALA A 277 7.83 -28.59 -2.63
CA ALA A 277 7.80 -29.62 -1.59
C ALA A 277 9.19 -30.09 -1.16
N MET A 278 10.03 -30.41 -2.15
CA MET A 278 11.39 -30.89 -1.89
C MET A 278 12.23 -29.82 -1.20
N LYS A 279 12.15 -28.57 -1.65
CA LYS A 279 12.86 -27.46 -1.00
C LYS A 279 12.41 -27.24 0.43
N THR A 280 11.10 -27.28 0.68
CA THR A 280 10.56 -27.13 2.04
C THR A 280 10.93 -28.30 2.95
N ALA A 281 11.04 -29.53 2.42
CA ALA A 281 11.49 -30.68 3.19
C ALA A 281 12.97 -30.55 3.57
N GLU A 282 13.81 -30.08 2.65
CA GLU A 282 15.23 -29.83 2.87
C GLU A 282 15.46 -28.74 3.94
N GLU A 283 14.74 -27.62 3.86
CA GLU A 283 14.81 -26.55 4.89
C GLU A 283 14.37 -27.05 6.29
N LEU A 284 13.35 -27.91 6.36
CA LEU A 284 12.91 -28.49 7.65
C LEU A 284 13.97 -29.41 8.26
N GLU A 285 14.69 -30.19 7.45
CA GLU A 285 15.82 -31.00 7.92
C GLU A 285 16.97 -30.12 8.43
N GLU A 286 17.29 -29.02 7.75
CA GLU A 286 18.33 -28.09 8.20
C GLU A 286 17.98 -27.45 9.55
N ILE A 287 16.73 -26.99 9.70
CA ILE A 287 16.24 -26.41 10.95
C ILE A 287 16.33 -27.45 12.09
N ARG A 288 16.01 -28.71 11.81
CA ARG A 288 16.11 -29.78 12.81
C ARG A 288 17.56 -30.04 13.21
N ARG A 289 18.47 -30.21 12.25
CA ARG A 289 19.91 -30.41 12.54
C ARG A 289 20.48 -29.25 13.36
N ALA A 290 20.08 -28.02 13.03
CA ALA A 290 20.48 -26.84 13.79
C ALA A 290 19.94 -26.84 15.23
N LYS A 291 18.73 -27.36 15.47
CA LYS A 291 18.17 -27.52 16.82
C LYS A 291 18.88 -28.62 17.61
N GLU A 292 19.17 -29.76 17.01
CA GLU A 292 19.91 -30.87 17.65
C GLU A 292 21.33 -30.42 18.06
N LEU A 293 22.04 -29.71 17.17
CA LEU A 293 23.36 -29.13 17.47
C LEU A 293 23.33 -28.10 18.60
N LYS A 294 22.23 -27.34 18.76
CA LYS A 294 22.07 -26.40 19.88
C LYS A 294 21.88 -27.14 21.20
N ILE A 295 21.04 -28.17 21.21
CA ILE A 295 20.78 -29.00 22.40
C ILE A 295 22.08 -29.68 22.85
N GLU A 296 22.84 -30.29 21.92
CA GLU A 296 24.11 -30.96 22.25
C GLU A 296 25.15 -29.99 22.82
N LYS A 297 25.21 -28.76 22.30
CA LYS A 297 26.09 -27.71 22.83
C LYS A 297 25.69 -27.28 24.24
N GLU A 298 24.40 -27.22 24.54
CA GLU A 298 23.90 -26.89 25.88
C GLU A 298 24.19 -28.01 26.89
N ASP A 299 24.00 -29.27 26.49
CA ASP A 299 24.32 -30.42 27.34
C ASP A 299 25.82 -30.53 27.63
N ARG A 300 26.68 -30.27 26.63
CA ARG A 300 28.14 -30.17 26.85
C ARG A 300 28.51 -29.04 27.82
N LYS A 301 27.83 -27.90 27.76
CA LYS A 301 28.06 -26.79 28.71
C LYS A 301 27.65 -27.17 30.13
N ARG A 302 26.48 -27.80 30.30
CA ARG A 302 25.98 -28.28 31.59
C ARG A 302 26.91 -29.33 32.21
N LYS A 303 27.39 -30.28 31.42
CA LYS A 303 28.34 -31.30 31.89
C LYS A 303 29.68 -30.71 32.35
N ARG A 304 30.22 -29.74 31.60
CA ARG A 304 31.44 -29.00 32.01
C ARG A 304 31.23 -28.15 33.27
N GLN A 305 30.04 -27.61 33.49
CA GLN A 305 29.71 -26.88 34.72
C GLN A 305 29.61 -27.82 35.92
N ALA A 306 28.97 -28.98 35.76
CA ALA A 306 28.89 -30.02 36.79
C ALA A 306 30.28 -30.55 37.17
N GLU A 307 31.14 -30.88 36.19
CA GLU A 307 32.52 -31.34 36.43
C GLU A 307 33.36 -30.28 37.15
N LYS A 308 33.19 -28.99 36.82
CA LYS A 308 33.85 -27.89 37.54
C LYS A 308 33.36 -27.74 38.97
N GLN A 309 32.07 -27.95 39.21
CA GLN A 309 31.49 -27.85 40.55
C GLN A 309 31.94 -29.02 41.44
N GLU A 310 31.97 -30.24 40.89
CA GLU A 310 32.47 -31.42 41.59
C GLU A 310 33.98 -31.31 41.90
N SER A 311 34.78 -30.69 41.01
CA SER A 311 36.20 -30.41 41.27
C SER A 311 36.44 -29.36 42.35
N ARG A 312 35.51 -28.39 42.51
CA ARG A 312 35.56 -27.40 43.59
C ARG A 312 35.19 -28.03 44.94
N GLU A 313 34.14 -28.86 44.97
CA GLU A 313 33.72 -29.56 46.20
C GLU A 313 34.79 -30.56 46.70
N LYS A 314 35.50 -31.25 45.79
CA LYS A 314 36.64 -32.11 46.15
C LYS A 314 37.83 -31.32 46.69
N ASN A 315 38.15 -30.15 46.11
CA ASN A 315 39.23 -29.31 46.62
C ASN A 315 38.90 -28.69 48.00
N ASP A 316 37.65 -28.26 48.22
CA ASP A 316 37.22 -27.74 49.53
C ASP A 316 37.25 -28.84 50.62
N THR A 317 36.94 -30.09 50.26
CA THR A 317 37.03 -31.24 51.18
C THR A 317 38.47 -31.56 51.59
N ILE A 318 39.45 -31.36 50.68
CA ILE A 318 40.88 -31.61 50.97
C ILE A 318 41.45 -30.53 51.89
N VAL A 319 41.03 -29.26 51.76
CA VAL A 319 41.50 -28.15 52.60
C VAL A 319 41.01 -28.29 54.05
N VAL A 320 39.78 -28.76 54.27
CA VAL A 320 39.21 -28.97 55.62
C VAL A 320 39.88 -30.14 56.37
N ALA A 321 40.38 -31.14 55.65
CA ALA A 321 41.10 -32.28 56.25
C ALA A 321 42.53 -31.93 56.72
N ASP A 322 43.13 -30.85 56.20
CA ASP A 322 44.48 -30.41 56.57
C ASP A 322 44.45 -29.44 57.77
N GLU A 323 43.39 -28.66 57.93
CA GLU A 323 43.18 -27.77 59.10
C GLU A 323 42.79 -28.50 60.39
N SER A 324 42.43 -29.79 60.31
CA SER A 324 42.06 -30.61 61.47
C SER A 324 43.22 -31.46 62.04
N ARG A 325 44.46 -31.21 61.59
CA ARG A 325 45.67 -31.94 62.02
C ARG A 325 46.78 -31.08 62.65
N SER A 326 46.48 -29.84 63.07
CA SER A 326 47.38 -28.99 63.87
C SER A 326 46.98 -28.93 65.34
#